data_AF-A0A2W1NPQ1-F1
#
_entry.id   AF-A0A2W1NPQ1-F1
#
_cell.length_a   1.000
_cell.length_b   1.000
_cell.length_c   1.000
_cell.angle_alpha   90.00
_cell.angle_beta   90.00
_cell.angle_gamma   90.00
#
_symmetry.space_group_name_H-M   'P 1'
#
loop_
_entity.id
_entity.type
_entity.pdbx_description
1 polymer ?
#
loop_
_entity_poly.entity_id
_entity_poly.type
_entity_poly.pdbx_seq_one_letter_code
_entity_poly.pdbx_strand_id
1 'polypeptide(L)'
;MKGKIEKVSIESSYDGSHIRDFDAEASEAFVQELLRLAYVGFDAIYAKTKHANDDGRVFLRVHLQDGTSLRGVYYPDANAINPGAFGTEKLKEVIMSQVK
;
A
#
# COMPACT_ATOMS: atom_id res chain seq x y z
N MET A 1 15.26 -2.63 4.06
CA MET A 1 14.39 -1.72 3.28
C MET A 1 14.50 -0.26 3.71
N LYS A 2 14.75 0.08 4.99
CA LYS A 2 15.10 1.46 5.38
C LYS A 2 16.33 1.94 4.58
N GLY A 3 16.17 3.05 3.85
CA GLY A 3 17.18 3.64 2.97
C GLY A 3 17.19 3.19 1.51
N LYS A 4 16.27 2.30 1.09
CA LYS A 4 16.17 1.84 -0.31
C LYS A 4 14.94 2.34 -1.06
N ILE A 5 14.04 3.06 -0.41
CA ILE A 5 12.78 3.52 -1.01
C ILE A 5 12.97 4.95 -1.51
N GLU A 6 12.64 5.17 -2.77
CA GLU A 6 12.66 6.48 -3.42
C GLU A 6 11.34 7.20 -3.19
N LYS A 7 10.21 6.53 -3.48
CA LYS A 7 8.86 7.11 -3.35
C LYS A 7 7.77 6.04 -3.33
N VAL A 8 6.56 6.46 -2.95
CA VAL A 8 5.34 5.64 -3.05
C VAL A 8 4.38 6.34 -4.00
N SER A 9 3.74 5.59 -4.90
CA SER A 9 2.77 6.13 -5.86
C SER A 9 1.44 5.40 -5.82
N ILE A 10 0.37 6.13 -6.14
CA ILE A 10 -0.95 5.58 -6.42
C ILE A 10 -1.08 5.33 -7.91
N GLU A 11 -1.62 4.16 -8.24
CA GLU A 11 -1.89 3.74 -9.60
C GLU A 11 -3.38 3.59 -9.86
N SER A 12 -3.74 3.72 -11.14
CA SER A 12 -5.05 3.44 -11.66
C SER A 12 -5.40 1.96 -11.49
N SER A 13 -6.61 1.70 -10.99
CA SER A 13 -7.19 0.35 -10.93
C SER A 13 -7.59 -0.18 -12.31
N TYR A 14 -7.73 0.71 -13.31
CA TYR A 14 -8.18 0.36 -14.65
C TYR A 14 -7.04 -0.16 -15.55
N ASP A 15 -5.93 0.56 -15.59
CA ASP A 15 -4.81 0.29 -16.52
C ASP A 15 -3.43 0.25 -15.84
N GLY A 16 -3.36 0.46 -14.52
CA GLY A 16 -2.10 0.49 -13.77
C GLY A 16 -1.21 1.71 -14.06
N SER A 17 -1.73 2.72 -14.77
CA SER A 17 -1.01 3.97 -14.99
C SER A 17 -0.76 4.72 -13.68
N HIS A 18 0.32 5.50 -13.64
CA HIS A 18 0.63 6.37 -12.51
C HIS A 18 -0.42 7.49 -12.39
N ILE A 19 -0.98 7.68 -11.20
CA ILE A 19 -1.90 8.79 -10.90
C ILE A 19 -1.15 9.91 -10.19
N ARG A 20 -0.53 9.61 -9.04
CA ARG A 20 0.23 10.58 -8.25
C ARG A 20 1.20 9.90 -7.31
N ASP A 21 2.23 10.64 -6.89
CA ASP A 21 3.13 10.25 -5.81
C ASP A 21 2.54 10.68 -4.46
N PHE A 22 2.89 9.95 -3.40
CA PHE A 22 2.74 10.43 -2.03
C PHE A 22 3.66 11.63 -1.83
N ASP A 23 3.28 12.55 -0.95
CA ASP A 23 4.25 13.53 -0.45
C ASP A 23 5.41 12.83 0.32
N ALA A 24 6.51 13.56 0.54
CA ALA A 24 7.71 12.99 1.13
C ALA A 24 7.50 12.49 2.56
N GLU A 25 6.72 13.21 3.35
CA GLU A 25 6.42 12.86 4.75
C GLU A 25 5.54 11.60 4.82
N ALA A 26 4.50 11.53 3.99
CA ALA A 26 3.62 10.38 3.87
C ALA A 26 4.35 9.16 3.32
N SER A 27 5.27 9.33 2.35
CA SER A 27 6.14 8.25 1.86
C SER A 27 6.98 7.67 2.99
N GLU A 28 7.64 8.51 3.78
CA GLU A 28 8.43 8.04 4.91
C GLU A 28 7.56 7.35 5.97
N ALA A 29 6.44 7.97 6.36
CA ALA A 29 5.51 7.41 7.34
C ALA A 29 4.94 6.05 6.90
N PHE A 30 4.54 5.94 5.63
CA PHE A 30 4.05 4.70 5.04
C PHE A 30 5.09 3.58 5.17
N VAL A 31 6.33 3.85 4.78
CA VAL A 31 7.42 2.87 4.86
C VAL A 31 7.70 2.45 6.30
N GLN A 32 7.76 3.41 7.21
CA GLN A 32 8.02 3.13 8.62
C GLN A 32 6.94 2.21 9.23
N GLU A 33 5.68 2.45 8.89
CA GLU A 33 4.57 1.62 9.36
C GLU A 33 4.51 0.26 8.65
N LEU A 34 4.70 0.23 7.32
CA LEU A 34 4.69 -1.01 6.53
C LEU A 34 5.75 -2.01 7.02
N LEU A 35 6.96 -1.54 7.33
CA LEU A 35 8.05 -2.39 7.80
C LEU A 35 7.86 -2.97 9.22
N ARG A 36 6.87 -2.46 9.97
CA ARG A 36 6.52 -2.96 11.30
C ARG A 36 5.45 -4.05 11.24
N LEU A 37 4.77 -4.21 10.10
CA LEU A 37 3.66 -5.14 10.02
C LEU A 37 4.17 -6.59 10.05
N ALA A 38 3.45 -7.43 10.78
CA ALA A 38 3.67 -8.86 10.75
C ALA A 38 3.19 -9.42 9.40
N TYR A 39 4.06 -10.17 8.73
CA TYR A 39 3.67 -10.92 7.55
C TYR A 39 2.80 -12.11 7.96
N VAL A 40 1.53 -12.10 7.55
CA VAL A 40 0.54 -13.15 7.83
C VAL A 40 0.25 -14.06 6.64
N GLY A 41 0.82 -13.76 5.47
CA GLY A 41 0.66 -14.55 4.26
C GLY A 41 -0.59 -14.23 3.43
N PHE A 42 -0.60 -14.73 2.21
CA PHE A 42 -1.68 -14.48 1.23
C PHE A 42 -3.04 -15.01 1.71
N ASP A 43 -3.11 -16.24 2.21
CA ASP A 43 -4.38 -16.90 2.55
C ASP A 43 -5.17 -16.13 3.62
N ALA A 44 -4.49 -15.61 4.63
CA ALA A 44 -5.10 -14.82 5.70
C ALA A 44 -5.69 -13.51 5.17
N ILE A 45 -4.99 -12.85 4.24
CA ILE A 45 -5.46 -11.62 3.60
C ILE A 45 -6.61 -11.94 2.64
N TYR A 46 -6.44 -12.93 1.76
CA TYR A 46 -7.45 -13.32 0.77
C TYR A 46 -8.78 -13.70 1.42
N ALA A 47 -8.76 -14.43 2.55
CA ALA A 47 -9.98 -14.78 3.29
C ALA A 47 -10.79 -13.54 3.72
N LYS A 48 -10.13 -12.40 3.98
CA LYS A 48 -10.75 -11.14 4.38
C LYS A 48 -11.10 -10.22 3.21
N THR A 49 -10.37 -10.30 2.11
CA THR A 49 -10.51 -9.37 0.98
C THR A 49 -11.23 -9.95 -0.24
N LYS A 50 -11.45 -11.27 -0.31
CA LYS A 50 -12.09 -11.96 -1.47
C LYS A 50 -13.50 -11.47 -1.83
N HIS A 51 -14.20 -10.86 -0.89
CA HIS A 51 -15.54 -10.29 -1.09
C HIS A 51 -15.54 -8.76 -1.00
N ALA A 52 -14.36 -8.13 -0.85
CA ALA A 52 -14.28 -6.68 -0.93
C ALA A 52 -14.64 -6.28 -2.36
N ASN A 53 -15.51 -5.29 -2.53
CA ASN A 53 -15.79 -4.75 -3.86
C ASN A 53 -14.50 -4.17 -4.47
N ASP A 54 -14.45 -4.08 -5.80
CA ASP A 54 -13.34 -3.42 -6.49
C ASP A 54 -13.32 -1.91 -6.21
N ASP A 55 -14.49 -1.35 -5.86
CA ASP A 55 -14.66 0.04 -5.43
C ASP A 55 -13.92 0.32 -4.12
N GLY A 56 -13.03 1.31 -4.15
CA GLY A 56 -12.30 1.80 -2.98
C GLY A 56 -10.95 1.12 -2.71
N ARG A 57 -10.53 0.14 -3.51
CA ARG A 57 -9.16 -0.40 -3.41
C ARG A 57 -8.14 0.61 -3.91
N VAL A 58 -7.00 0.68 -3.22
CA VAL A 58 -5.90 1.60 -3.58
C VAL A 58 -4.73 0.78 -4.09
N PHE A 59 -4.37 0.99 -5.36
CA PHE A 59 -3.18 0.39 -5.94
C PHE A 59 -1.97 1.24 -5.59
N LEU A 60 -1.01 0.61 -4.92
CA LEU A 60 0.20 1.25 -4.42
C LEU A 60 1.40 0.66 -5.15
N ARG A 61 2.37 1.52 -5.47
CA ARG A 61 3.70 1.09 -5.91
C ARG A 61 4.76 1.75 -5.07
N VAL A 62 5.65 0.93 -4.51
CA VAL A 62 6.85 1.36 -3.80
C VAL A 62 8.01 1.30 -4.79
N HIS A 63 8.61 2.44 -5.08
CA HIS A 63 9.77 2.57 -5.97
C HIS A 63 11.04 2.53 -5.13
N LEU A 64 12.02 1.74 -5.58
CA LEU A 64 13.30 1.58 -4.91
C LEU A 64 14.39 2.36 -5.64
N GLN A 65 15.41 2.79 -4.90
CA GLN A 65 16.54 3.58 -5.43
C GLN A 65 17.35 2.85 -6.51
N ASP A 66 17.25 1.52 -6.60
CA ASP A 66 17.88 0.71 -7.64
C ASP A 66 17.04 0.60 -8.93
N GLY A 67 15.93 1.36 -9.02
CA GLY A 67 15.00 1.36 -10.15
C GLY A 67 14.00 0.20 -10.13
N THR A 68 14.08 -0.72 -9.17
CA THR A 68 13.07 -1.77 -9.01
C THR A 68 11.84 -1.24 -8.28
N SER A 69 10.71 -1.96 -8.37
CA SER A 69 9.47 -1.56 -7.69
C SER A 69 8.65 -2.74 -7.21
N LEU A 70 7.87 -2.51 -6.16
CA LEU A 70 6.94 -3.47 -5.57
C LEU A 70 5.53 -2.91 -5.69
N ARG A 71 4.62 -3.71 -6.25
CA ARG A 71 3.20 -3.35 -6.36
C ARG A 71 2.41 -4.04 -5.25
N GLY A 72 1.51 -3.31 -4.63
CA GLY A 72 0.59 -3.82 -3.61
C GLY A 72 -0.81 -3.25 -3.81
N VAL A 73 -1.79 -3.94 -3.22
CA VAL A 73 -3.18 -3.46 -3.19
C VAL A 73 -3.58 -3.29 -1.73
N TYR A 74 -4.06 -2.09 -1.41
CA TYR A 74 -4.63 -1.78 -0.10
C TYR A 74 -6.15 -1.82 -0.16
N TYR A 75 -6.75 -2.49 0.82
CA TYR A 75 -8.20 -2.66 0.99
C TYR A 75 -8.63 -1.89 2.26
N PRO A 76 -9.19 -0.67 2.14
CA PRO A 76 -9.46 0.19 3.30
C PRO A 76 -10.43 -0.40 4.32
N ASP A 77 -11.44 -1.14 3.87
CA ASP A 77 -12.46 -1.75 4.73
C ASP A 77 -11.89 -2.88 5.59
N ALA A 78 -11.00 -3.69 5.00
CA ALA A 78 -10.32 -4.78 5.69
C ALA A 78 -9.06 -4.33 6.43
N ASN A 79 -8.65 -3.07 6.26
CA ASN A 79 -7.33 -2.54 6.64
C ASN A 79 -6.20 -3.54 6.30
N ALA A 80 -6.14 -3.95 5.03
CA ALA A 80 -5.28 -5.04 4.59
C ALA A 80 -4.46 -4.66 3.34
N ILE A 81 -3.19 -5.07 3.32
CA ILE A 81 -2.27 -4.96 2.19
C ILE A 81 -1.99 -6.35 1.65
N ASN A 82 -2.33 -6.56 0.38
CA ASN A 82 -2.00 -7.77 -0.34
C ASN A 82 -0.56 -7.66 -0.90
N PRO A 83 0.30 -8.71 -0.73
CA PRO A 83 -0.03 -10.08 -0.32
C PRO A 83 0.37 -10.48 1.10
N GLY A 84 0.18 -9.67 2.16
CA GLY A 84 0.68 -10.19 3.44
C GLY A 84 0.49 -9.50 4.75
N ALA A 85 -0.21 -8.38 4.88
CA ALA A 85 -0.29 -7.74 6.20
C ALA A 85 -1.61 -7.02 6.44
N PHE A 86 -2.06 -7.03 7.69
CA PHE A 86 -3.06 -6.08 8.18
C PHE A 86 -2.33 -4.78 8.56
N GLY A 87 -2.88 -3.65 8.13
CA GLY A 87 -2.35 -2.34 8.45
C GLY A 87 -2.64 -1.96 9.90
N THR A 88 -1.90 -0.98 10.39
CA THR A 88 -2.24 -0.24 11.60
C THR A 88 -3.25 0.87 11.26
N GLU A 89 -3.94 1.44 12.25
CA GLU A 89 -4.79 2.63 12.02
C GLU A 89 -3.96 3.79 11.45
N LYS A 90 -2.74 3.98 11.94
CA LYS A 90 -1.82 5.00 11.41
C LYS A 90 -1.49 4.76 9.94
N LEU A 91 -1.24 3.51 9.53
CA LEU A 91 -0.99 3.20 8.13
C LEU A 91 -2.21 3.51 7.24
N LYS A 92 -3.41 3.17 7.73
CA LYS A 92 -4.67 3.51 7.06
C LYS A 92 -4.80 5.02 6.89
N GLU A 93 -4.59 5.81 7.95
CA GLU A 93 -4.64 7.26 7.89
C GLU A 93 -3.65 7.83 6.87
N VAL A 94 -2.40 7.36 6.89
CA VAL A 94 -1.37 7.78 5.91
C VAL A 94 -1.84 7.51 4.49
N ILE A 95 -2.25 6.28 4.17
CA ILE A 95 -2.68 5.93 2.81
C ILE A 95 -3.90 6.76 2.41
N MET A 96 -4.92 6.84 3.26
CA MET A 96 -6.17 7.52 2.92
C MET A 96 -6.02 9.04 2.81
N SER A 97 -5.05 9.64 3.52
CA SER A 97 -4.73 11.07 3.38
C SER A 97 -4.25 11.42 1.96
N GLN A 98 -3.67 10.44 1.26
CA GLN A 98 -3.10 10.59 -0.07
C GLN A 98 -4.09 10.22 -1.18
N VAL A 99 -5.26 9.65 -0.87
CA VAL A 99 -6.23 9.13 -1.87
C VAL A 99 -7.21 10.20 -2.38
N LYS A 100 -6.99 11.48 -2.05
CA LYS A 100 -7.87 12.62 -2.41
C LYS A 100 -8.03 12.88 -3.91
#